data_AF-A0A526NYK2-F1
#
_entry.id   AF-A0A526NYK2-F1
#
_cell.length_a   1.000
_cell.length_b   1.000
_cell.length_c   1.000
_cell.angle_alpha   90.00
_cell.angle_beta   90.00
_cell.angle_gamma   90.00
#
_symmetry.space_group_name_H-M   'P 1'
#
loop_
_entity.id
_entity.type
_entity.pdbx_description
1 polymer ?
#
loop_
_entity_poly.entity_id
_entity_poly.type
_entity_poly.pdbx_seq_one_letter_code
_entity_poly.pdbx_strand_id
1 'polypeptide(L)' 'MTLTPPEHEHSAAITMAAEWLGDNPHNGINRPIVPTLKATFGLTTVEAIAAIREANLRGQRAA' A
#
# COMPACT_ATOMS: atom_id res chain seq x y z
N MET A 1 -24.23 5.07 -10.73
CA MET A 1 -23.12 4.86 -11.66
C MET A 1 -21.85 5.13 -10.88
N THR A 2 -21.12 4.09 -10.49
CA THR A 2 -19.92 4.23 -9.65
C THR A 2 -18.77 4.71 -10.54
N LEU A 3 -18.27 5.92 -10.30
CA LEU A 3 -17.10 6.44 -10.99
C LEU A 3 -15.88 5.69 -10.46
N THR A 4 -15.16 4.99 -11.34
CA THR A 4 -13.84 4.44 -11.01
C THR A 4 -12.87 5.60 -10.88
N PRO A 5 -12.01 5.63 -9.86
CA PRO A 5 -11.01 6.66 -9.73
C PRO A 5 -10.14 6.75 -11.01
N PRO A 6 -9.68 7.94 -11.41
CA PRO A 6 -8.64 8.09 -12.42
C PRO A 6 -7.42 7.23 -12.11
N GLU A 7 -6.76 6.64 -13.13
CA GLU A 7 -5.59 5.78 -12.96
C GLU A 7 -4.45 6.43 -12.15
N HIS A 8 -4.38 7.76 -12.16
CA HIS A 8 -3.39 8.54 -11.43
C HIS A 8 -3.70 8.57 -9.93
N GLU A 9 -4.97 8.57 -9.54
CA GLU A 9 -5.40 8.49 -8.13
C GLU A 9 -5.11 7.10 -7.54
N HIS A 10 -5.32 6.04 -8.32
CA HIS A 10 -4.94 4.67 -7.97
C HIS A 10 -3.42 4.54 -7.73
N SER A 11 -2.61 5.13 -8.61
CA SER A 11 -1.15 5.11 -8.51
C SER A 11 -0.64 5.88 -7.28
N ALA A 12 -1.31 6.98 -6.93
CA ALA A 12 -0.99 7.76 -5.73
C ALA A 12 -1.30 6.98 -4.45
N ALA A 13 -2.46 6.32 -4.36
CA ALA A 13 -2.85 5.54 -3.17
C ALA A 13 -1.90 4.35 -2.89
N ILE A 14 -1.45 3.66 -3.94
CA ILE A 14 -0.44 2.58 -3.84
C ILE A 14 0.88 3.13 -3.30
N THR A 15 1.31 4.29 -3.82
CA THR A 15 2.57 4.94 -3.43
C THR A 15 2.56 5.33 -1.95
N MET A 16 1.48 5.97 -1.50
CA MET A 16 1.30 6.36 -0.10
C MET A 16 1.25 5.14 0.83
N ALA A 17 0.57 4.07 0.42
CA ALA A 17 0.50 2.83 1.18
C ALA A 17 1.88 2.14 1.31
N ALA A 18 2.69 2.18 0.25
CA ALA A 18 4.05 1.64 0.26
C ALA A 18 4.99 2.43 1.19
N GLU A 19 4.87 3.76 1.19
CA GLU A 19 5.61 4.64 2.10
C GLU A 19 5.24 4.39 3.55
N TRP A 20 3.93 4.39 3.85
CA TRP A 20 3.43 4.09 5.18
C TRP A 20 3.93 2.74 5.69
N LEU A 21 3.97 1.71 4.83
CA LEU A 21 4.47 0.39 5.19
C LEU A 21 5.99 0.38 5.45
N GLY A 22 6.77 1.16 4.70
CA GLY A 22 8.21 1.32 4.94
C GLY A 22 8.52 2.02 6.27
N ASP A 23 7.73 3.04 6.60
CA ASP A 23 7.89 3.83 7.84
C ASP A 23 7.38 3.10 9.10
N ASN A 24 6.48 2.12 8.93
CA ASN A 24 5.91 1.33 10.01
C ASN A 24 6.40 -0.13 9.93
N PRO A 25 7.58 -0.45 10.49
CA PRO A 25 8.17 -1.78 10.36
C PRO A 25 7.23 -2.87 10.91
N HIS A 26 7.25 -4.02 10.24
CA HIS A 26 6.36 -5.17 10.43
C HIS A 26 6.11 -5.58 11.89
N ASN A 27 7.05 -5.33 12.81
CA ASN A 27 6.92 -5.65 14.23
C ASN A 27 5.88 -4.78 14.96
N GLY A 28 5.50 -3.63 14.41
CA GLY A 28 4.47 -2.75 14.98
C GLY A 28 3.05 -3.00 14.44
N ILE A 29 2.92 -3.69 13.30
CA ILE A 29 1.63 -3.93 12.67
C ILE A 29 1.04 -5.24 13.22
N ASN A 30 0.28 -5.11 14.29
CA ASN A 30 -0.32 -6.23 15.03
C ASN A 30 -1.56 -6.84 14.31
N ARG A 31 -1.62 -6.79 12.97
CA ARG A 31 -2.80 -7.12 12.15
C ARG A 31 -2.38 -7.64 10.76
N PRO A 32 -3.24 -8.42 10.08
CA PRO A 32 -2.99 -8.82 8.70
C PRO A 32 -2.87 -7.59 7.79
N ILE A 33 -1.79 -7.54 7.00
CA ILE A 33 -1.39 -6.31 6.31
C ILE A 33 -2.34 -5.92 5.17
N VAL A 34 -2.80 -6.89 4.36
CA VAL A 34 -3.68 -6.61 3.22
C VAL A 34 -5.01 -5.99 3.66
N PRO A 35 -5.78 -6.58 4.61
CA PRO A 35 -6.99 -5.94 5.13
C PRO A 35 -6.76 -4.53 5.69
N THR A 36 -5.61 -4.31 6.33
CA THR A 36 -5.24 -3.00 6.90
C THR A 36 -5.05 -1.97 5.79
N LEU A 37 -4.25 -2.27 4.76
CA LEU A 37 -4.02 -1.36 3.64
C LEU A 37 -5.31 -1.02 2.88
N LYS A 38 -6.20 -2.01 2.70
CA LYS A 38 -7.51 -1.81 2.07
C LYS A 38 -8.39 -0.85 2.88
N ALA A 39 -8.44 -1.02 4.20
CA ALA A 39 -9.27 -0.18 5.07
C ALA A 39 -8.70 1.25 5.20
N THR A 40 -7.38 1.41 5.25
CA THR A 40 -6.72 2.70 5.44
C THR A 40 -6.70 3.55 4.17
N PHE A 41 -6.48 2.93 3.01
CA PHE A 41 -6.22 3.65 1.75
C PHE A 41 -7.30 3.39 0.67
N GLY A 42 -8.35 2.63 0.98
CA GLY A 42 -9.42 2.33 0.02
C GLY A 42 -9.01 1.38 -1.12
N LEU A 43 -7.91 0.65 -0.94
CA LEU A 43 -7.33 -0.20 -1.99
C LEU A 43 -8.16 -1.46 -2.26
N THR A 44 -8.08 -1.94 -3.50
CA THR A 44 -8.40 -3.32 -3.84
C THR A 44 -7.32 -4.27 -3.32
N THR A 45 -7.59 -5.58 -3.37
CA THR A 45 -6.61 -6.59 -2.98
C THR A 45 -5.35 -6.55 -3.86
N VAL A 46 -5.50 -6.33 -5.17
CA VAL A 46 -4.37 -6.26 -6.12
C VAL A 46 -3.48 -5.05 -5.81
N GLU A 47 -4.09 -3.90 -5.55
CA GLU A 47 -3.35 -2.67 -5.23
C GLU A 47 -2.65 -2.75 -3.87
N ALA A 48 -3.27 -3.41 -2.88
CA ALA A 48 -2.62 -3.67 -1.60
C ALA A 48 -1.37 -4.57 -1.77
N ILE A 49 -1.44 -5.60 -2.62
CA ILE A 49 -0.27 -6.43 -2.96
C ILE A 49 0.80 -5.62 -3.69
N ALA A 50 0.40 -4.73 -4.60
CA ALA A 50 1.32 -3.82 -5.29
C ALA A 50 2.05 -2.90 -4.29
N ALA A 51 1.33 -2.31 -3.33
CA ALA A 51 1.92 -1.46 -2.31
C ALA A 51 2.95 -2.21 -1.45
N ILE A 52 2.68 -3.46 -1.07
CA ILE A 52 3.62 -4.31 -0.33
C ILE A 52 4.88 -4.59 -1.15
N ARG A 53 4.73 -4.90 -2.44
CA ARG A 53 5.85 -5.11 -3.35
C ARG A 53 6.71 -3.85 -3.46
N GLU A 54 6.10 -2.69 -3.63
CA GLU A 54 6.81 -1.42 -3.74
C GLU A 54 7.55 -1.05 -2.44
N ALA A 55 6.94 -1.28 -1.27
CA ALA A 55 7.60 -1.08 0.02
C ALA A 55 8.88 -1.96 0.15
N ASN A 56 8.78 -3.24 -0.22
CA ASN A 56 9.91 -4.15 -0.20
C ASN A 56 11.03 -3.72 -1.16
N LEU A 57 10.68 -3.27 -2.37
CA LEU A 57 11.65 -2.76 -3.34
C LEU A 57 12.36 -1.49 -2.85
N ARG A 58 11.63 -0.58 -2.19
CA ARG A 58 12.21 0.62 -1.57
C ARG A 58 13.19 0.25 -0.47
N GLY A 59 12.82 -0.70 0.40
CA GLY A 59 13.71 -1.22 1.44
C GLY A 59 14.99 -1.83 0.88
N GLN A 60 14.89 -2.62 -0.20
CA GLN A 60 16.06 -3.22 -0.87
C GLN A 60 16.99 -2.20 -1.52
N ARG A 61 16.48 -1.05 -1.98
CA ARG A 61 17.29 0.02 -2.59
C ARG A 61 18.02 0.88 -1.56
N ALA A 62 17.55 0.89 -0.32
CA ALA A 62 18.11 1.70 0.75
C ALA A 62 19.17 0.96 1.60
N ALA A 63 19.38 -0.33 1.35
CA ALA A 63 20.34 -1.20 2.03
C ALA A 63 21.60 -1.42 1.17
#